data_AF-A0A7S1WIQ7-F1
#
_entry.id   AF-A0A7S1WIQ7-F1
#
_cell.length_a   1.000
_cell.length_b   1.000
_cell.length_c   1.000
_cell.angle_alpha   90.00
_cell.angle_beta   90.00
_cell.angle_gamma   90.00
#
_symmetry.space_group_name_H-M   'P 1'
#
loop_
_entity.id
_entity.type
_entity.pdbx_description
1 polymer ?
#
loop_
_entity_poly.entity_id
_entity_poly.type
_entity_poly.pdbx_seq_one_letter_code
_entity_poly.pdbx_strand_id
1 'polypeptide(L)'
;PGGDSTSAAQQWSIGADAIEVFQPDAVYDEFSSAHNIVINEQSATAFVLGSLTCQGGLHMVDVSAPKDPEFLGCFDADGYAHDAQCELYEGPDARFRGREVCFSYNEDTLTLVDVTDKEKPEMIARVGYNNSRYVHQGWLDERQEFLYLNDELDERGWKEGAPEGPSNHTRTMIWDVRSLSEPKLVGNYFSRETSVDHNLYVDGRLVFEANYCAGLRVMEVQEDNADKIPSLEEVGFFDVEPDCDTPRFRGAWSSYPFFKSGAVAVTSMERGLFVLRPRLSASLRRSRLEAHA
;
A
#
# COMPACT_ATOMS: atom_id res chain seq x y z
N PRO A 1 -31.36 -42.65 -22.00
CA PRO A 1 -30.39 -42.68 -23.12
C PRO A 1 -30.52 -41.42 -23.98
N GLY A 2 -29.45 -40.62 -24.05
CA GLY A 2 -29.29 -39.56 -25.04
C GLY A 2 -29.83 -38.19 -24.63
N GLY A 3 -29.08 -37.49 -23.78
CA GLY A 3 -29.17 -36.03 -23.63
C GLY A 3 -27.79 -35.45 -23.86
N ASP A 4 -27.39 -35.38 -25.13
CA ASP A 4 -26.12 -34.80 -25.56
C ASP A 4 -26.26 -33.27 -25.50
N SER A 5 -25.90 -32.66 -24.37
CA SER A 5 -25.75 -31.21 -24.27
C SER A 5 -24.29 -30.87 -24.50
N THR A 6 -23.86 -30.92 -25.75
CA THR A 6 -22.63 -30.27 -26.19
C THR A 6 -22.77 -28.79 -25.87
N SER A 7 -22.14 -28.31 -24.79
CA SER A 7 -21.96 -26.87 -24.60
C SER A 7 -21.03 -26.40 -25.71
N ALA A 8 -21.61 -25.86 -26.77
CA ALA A 8 -20.83 -25.15 -27.78
C ALA A 8 -20.05 -24.07 -27.04
N ALA A 9 -18.73 -24.21 -26.99
CA ALA A 9 -17.86 -23.14 -26.53
C ALA A 9 -18.17 -21.95 -27.45
N GLN A 10 -18.81 -20.92 -26.90
CA GLN A 10 -18.93 -19.64 -27.58
C GLN A 10 -17.51 -19.15 -27.79
N GLN A 11 -17.06 -19.21 -29.05
CA GLN A 11 -15.81 -18.62 -29.45
C GLN A 11 -15.99 -17.10 -29.28
N TRP A 12 -15.37 -16.56 -28.25
CA TRP A 12 -15.26 -15.11 -28.08
C TRP A 12 -14.38 -14.62 -29.22
N SER A 13 -14.99 -14.20 -30.32
CA SER A 13 -14.31 -13.34 -31.27
C SER A 13 -14.16 -12.00 -30.57
N ILE A 14 -12.92 -11.57 -30.32
CA ILE A 14 -12.65 -10.14 -30.21
C ILE A 14 -13.17 -9.59 -31.53
N GLY A 15 -14.30 -8.89 -31.50
CA GLY A 15 -14.85 -8.28 -32.69
C GLY A 15 -13.72 -7.52 -33.36
N ALA A 16 -13.64 -7.57 -34.69
CA ALA A 16 -12.72 -6.71 -35.43
C ALA A 16 -13.06 -5.20 -35.29
N ASP A 17 -13.94 -4.86 -34.34
CA ASP A 17 -14.12 -3.52 -33.81
C ASP A 17 -12.76 -3.10 -33.21
N ALA A 18 -12.16 -2.12 -33.86
CA ALA A 18 -10.79 -1.71 -33.71
C ALA A 18 -10.38 -1.54 -32.24
N ILE A 19 -9.12 -1.82 -31.93
CA ILE A 19 -8.49 -1.30 -30.72
C ILE A 19 -8.78 0.21 -30.68
N GLU A 20 -9.64 0.62 -29.76
CA GLU A 20 -10.01 2.02 -29.60
C GLU A 20 -8.87 2.71 -28.85
N VAL A 21 -8.20 3.62 -29.54
CA VAL A 21 -7.16 4.46 -28.95
C VAL A 21 -7.82 5.73 -28.42
N PHE A 22 -8.02 5.79 -27.10
CA PHE A 22 -8.54 6.98 -26.45
C PHE A 22 -7.50 8.11 -26.48
N GLN A 23 -7.96 9.33 -26.77
CA GLN A 23 -7.18 10.55 -26.52
C GLN A 23 -7.45 11.04 -25.10
N PRO A 24 -6.47 11.63 -24.42
CA PRO A 24 -6.70 12.23 -23.11
C PRO A 24 -7.72 13.38 -23.23
N ASP A 25 -8.68 13.43 -22.29
CA ASP A 25 -9.61 14.57 -22.15
C ASP A 25 -8.88 15.84 -21.68
N ALA A 26 -7.82 15.68 -20.89
CA ALA A 26 -6.92 16.72 -20.41
C ALA A 26 -5.53 16.12 -20.17
N VAL A 27 -4.48 16.93 -20.33
CA VAL A 27 -3.10 16.56 -20.03
C VAL A 27 -2.58 17.58 -19.03
N TYR A 28 -2.22 17.11 -17.84
CA TYR A 28 -1.50 17.89 -16.85
C TYR A 28 0.01 17.77 -17.10
N ASP A 29 0.68 18.87 -17.40
CA ASP A 29 2.08 18.91 -17.87
C ASP A 29 3.07 19.57 -16.90
N GLU A 30 2.64 19.84 -15.66
CA GLU A 30 3.48 20.43 -14.60
C GLU A 30 4.50 19.42 -14.00
N PHE A 31 4.42 18.13 -14.34
CA PHE A 31 5.47 17.15 -14.06
C PHE A 31 5.72 16.23 -15.27
N SER A 32 6.91 15.62 -15.31
CA SER A 32 7.35 14.79 -16.45
C SER A 32 7.40 13.29 -16.14
N SER A 33 7.60 12.91 -14.89
CA SER A 33 7.60 11.54 -14.41
C SER A 33 7.05 11.49 -12.99
N ALA A 34 6.44 10.38 -12.63
CA ALA A 34 6.03 10.07 -11.27
C ALA A 34 6.48 8.64 -10.97
N HIS A 35 6.94 8.40 -9.74
CA HIS A 35 7.11 7.05 -9.26
C HIS A 35 5.75 6.45 -8.90
N ASN A 36 4.96 7.19 -8.13
CA ASN A 36 3.60 6.81 -7.75
C ASN A 36 2.68 8.04 -7.71
N ILE A 37 1.37 7.79 -7.74
CA ILE A 37 0.32 8.79 -7.57
C ILE A 37 -0.66 8.26 -6.54
N VAL A 38 -0.85 9.01 -5.46
CA VAL A 38 -1.81 8.71 -4.39
C VAL A 38 -2.95 9.71 -4.46
N ILE A 39 -4.18 9.28 -4.18
CA ILE A 39 -5.35 10.16 -4.25
C ILE A 39 -6.03 10.16 -2.88
N ASN A 40 -6.25 11.36 -2.35
CA ASN A 40 -7.22 11.55 -1.28
C ASN A 40 -8.55 12.01 -1.90
N GLU A 41 -9.52 11.10 -1.97
CA GLU A 41 -10.83 11.38 -2.56
C GLU A 41 -11.63 12.42 -1.76
N GLN A 42 -11.38 12.57 -0.45
CA GLN A 42 -12.12 13.50 0.40
C GLN A 42 -11.73 14.97 0.13
N SER A 43 -10.45 15.20 -0.16
CA SER A 43 -9.91 16.52 -0.52
C SER A 43 -9.84 16.74 -2.03
N ALA A 44 -10.19 15.72 -2.84
CA ALA A 44 -9.99 15.68 -4.29
C ALA A 44 -8.55 16.06 -4.69
N THR A 45 -7.57 15.64 -3.90
CA THR A 45 -6.15 15.94 -4.13
C THR A 45 -5.41 14.70 -4.63
N ALA A 46 -4.67 14.85 -5.72
CA ALA A 46 -3.69 13.88 -6.18
C ALA A 46 -2.28 14.30 -5.70
N PHE A 47 -1.56 13.35 -5.13
CA PHE A 47 -0.20 13.49 -4.64
C PHE A 47 0.73 12.72 -5.58
N VAL A 48 1.52 13.46 -6.36
CA VAL A 48 2.49 12.90 -7.28
C VAL A 48 3.83 12.77 -6.55
N LEU A 49 4.37 11.56 -6.52
CA LEU A 49 5.53 11.17 -5.71
C LEU A 49 6.72 10.80 -6.57
N GLY A 50 7.94 10.98 -6.07
CA GLY A 50 9.18 10.59 -6.75
C GLY A 50 9.37 11.29 -8.11
N SER A 51 8.72 12.44 -8.29
CA SER A 51 8.82 13.25 -9.51
C SER A 51 10.10 14.09 -9.53
N LEU A 52 10.47 14.62 -10.70
CA LEU A 52 11.53 15.63 -10.81
C LEU A 52 11.11 17.01 -10.23
N THR A 53 9.83 17.19 -9.90
CA THR A 53 9.30 18.34 -9.17
C THR A 53 9.33 18.11 -7.67
N CYS A 54 9.21 19.19 -6.88
CA CYS A 54 9.18 19.11 -5.40
C CYS A 54 10.32 18.27 -4.80
N GLN A 55 11.48 18.24 -5.48
CA GLN A 55 12.67 17.46 -5.08
C GLN A 55 12.39 15.95 -4.85
N GLY A 56 11.38 15.39 -5.53
CA GLY A 56 10.94 14.00 -5.33
C GLY A 56 9.92 13.80 -4.22
N GLY A 57 9.58 14.84 -3.46
CA GLY A 57 8.60 14.79 -2.39
C GLY A 57 7.15 14.84 -2.89
N LEU A 58 6.26 15.49 -2.14
CA LEU A 58 4.84 15.55 -2.44
C LEU A 58 4.55 16.71 -3.40
N HIS A 59 4.19 16.41 -4.65
CA HIS A 59 3.60 17.38 -5.57
C HIS A 59 2.07 17.26 -5.50
N MET A 60 1.39 18.30 -5.04
CA MET A 60 -0.05 18.26 -4.76
C MET A 60 -0.84 18.94 -5.87
N VAL A 61 -1.86 18.24 -6.38
CA VAL A 61 -2.69 18.66 -7.50
C VAL A 61 -4.16 18.56 -7.12
N ASP A 62 -4.93 19.63 -7.32
CA ASP A 62 -6.40 19.58 -7.26
C ASP A 62 -6.91 18.85 -8.49
N VAL A 63 -7.70 17.81 -8.28
CA VAL A 63 -8.36 17.03 -9.34
C VAL A 63 -9.89 17.04 -9.20
N SER A 64 -10.44 17.98 -8.42
CA SER A 64 -11.89 18.19 -8.26
C SER A 64 -12.58 18.56 -9.58
N ALA A 65 -11.85 19.21 -10.48
CA ALA A 65 -12.20 19.39 -11.89
C ALA A 65 -11.29 18.52 -12.77
N PRO A 66 -11.65 17.28 -13.12
CA PRO A 66 -10.74 16.33 -13.79
C PRO A 66 -10.22 16.76 -15.18
N LYS A 67 -10.85 17.78 -15.79
CA LYS A 67 -10.45 18.36 -17.08
C LYS A 67 -9.58 19.62 -16.93
N ASP A 68 -9.41 20.11 -15.70
CA ASP A 68 -8.70 21.33 -15.36
C ASP A 68 -7.96 21.15 -14.02
N PRO A 69 -7.00 20.22 -13.94
CA PRO A 69 -6.25 19.98 -12.71
C PRO A 69 -5.31 21.16 -12.39
N GLU A 70 -5.23 21.54 -11.13
CA GLU A 70 -4.47 22.72 -10.68
C GLU A 70 -3.37 22.36 -9.68
N PHE A 71 -2.19 22.95 -9.83
CA PHE A 71 -1.12 22.80 -8.84
C PHE A 71 -1.48 23.50 -7.53
N LEU A 72 -1.44 22.78 -6.42
CA LEU A 72 -1.78 23.30 -5.08
C LEU A 72 -0.55 23.67 -4.25
N GLY A 73 0.59 22.98 -4.46
CA GLY A 73 1.80 23.21 -3.69
C GLY A 73 2.70 21.97 -3.61
N CYS A 74 3.81 22.12 -2.89
CA CYS A 74 4.84 21.09 -2.72
C CYS A 74 5.17 20.87 -1.24
N PHE A 75 5.50 19.63 -0.89
CA PHE A 75 6.39 19.33 0.22
C PHE A 75 7.69 18.74 -0.30
N ASP A 76 8.82 19.41 -0.06
CA ASP A 76 10.14 19.05 -0.63
C ASP A 76 11.26 18.98 0.43
N ALA A 77 10.89 18.94 1.72
CA ALA A 77 11.84 19.06 2.82
C ALA A 77 12.52 17.74 3.23
N ASP A 78 12.14 16.60 2.63
CA ASP A 78 12.67 15.26 2.99
C ASP A 78 13.03 14.37 1.80
N GLY A 79 13.31 14.98 0.65
CA GLY A 79 13.79 14.26 -0.54
C GLY A 79 12.74 13.34 -1.18
N TYR A 80 13.21 12.21 -1.70
CA TYR A 80 12.45 11.33 -2.57
C TYR A 80 11.41 10.52 -1.81
N ALA A 81 10.13 10.81 -2.03
CA ALA A 81 9.01 10.01 -1.58
C ALA A 81 8.75 8.88 -2.59
N HIS A 82 8.94 7.64 -2.17
CA HIS A 82 8.69 6.47 -3.00
C HIS A 82 7.19 6.18 -3.10
N ASP A 83 6.54 6.12 -1.94
CA ASP A 83 5.10 5.94 -1.80
C ASP A 83 4.57 6.82 -0.66
N ALA A 84 3.26 6.97 -0.54
CA ALA A 84 2.62 7.62 0.59
C ALA A 84 1.18 7.13 0.77
N GLN A 85 0.64 7.40 1.97
CA GLN A 85 -0.79 7.34 2.24
C GLN A 85 -1.22 8.70 2.77
N CYS A 86 -2.08 9.40 2.03
CA CYS A 86 -2.54 10.74 2.37
C CYS A 86 -4.05 10.72 2.61
N GLU A 87 -4.47 11.05 3.83
CA GLU A 87 -5.86 10.92 4.25
C GLU A 87 -6.28 12.06 5.18
N LEU A 88 -7.59 12.22 5.36
CA LEU A 88 -8.09 12.96 6.52
C LEU A 88 -7.81 12.14 7.79
N TYR A 89 -7.04 12.71 8.71
CA TYR A 89 -6.71 12.06 9.96
C TYR A 89 -7.86 12.17 10.96
N GLU A 90 -8.46 11.05 11.33
CA GLU A 90 -9.50 10.90 12.34
C GLU A 90 -9.04 10.13 13.59
N GLY A 91 -7.76 9.75 13.64
CA GLY A 91 -7.17 8.95 14.70
C GLY A 91 -7.11 9.60 16.10
N PRO A 92 -6.39 8.97 17.03
CA PRO A 92 -6.38 9.35 18.45
C PRO A 92 -5.62 10.65 18.76
N ASP A 93 -4.70 11.11 17.91
CA ASP A 93 -3.94 12.34 18.14
C ASP A 93 -4.80 13.58 17.88
N ALA A 94 -5.48 14.06 18.93
CA ALA A 94 -6.44 15.16 18.84
C ALA A 94 -5.86 16.48 18.29
N ARG A 95 -4.54 16.65 18.22
CA ARG A 95 -3.89 17.84 17.64
C ARG A 95 -4.06 17.92 16.13
N PHE A 96 -4.14 16.76 15.48
CA PHE A 96 -4.18 16.61 14.02
C PHE A 96 -5.53 16.06 13.52
N ARG A 97 -6.50 15.79 14.41
CA ARG A 97 -7.83 15.33 13.99
C ARG A 97 -8.50 16.33 13.03
N GLY A 98 -9.06 15.84 11.93
CA GLY A 98 -9.67 16.61 10.87
C GLY A 98 -8.65 17.33 9.97
N ARG A 99 -7.36 17.00 10.08
CA ARG A 99 -6.30 17.52 9.20
C ARG A 99 -5.98 16.50 8.12
N GLU A 100 -5.50 16.98 6.98
CA GLU A 100 -5.02 16.09 5.93
C GLU A 100 -3.54 15.78 6.19
N VAL A 101 -3.24 14.51 6.44
CA VAL A 101 -1.90 14.05 6.81
C VAL A 101 -1.42 13.02 5.80
N CYS A 102 -0.21 13.22 5.29
CA CYS A 102 0.51 12.27 4.45
C CYS A 102 1.53 11.49 5.28
N PHE A 103 1.45 10.17 5.23
CA PHE A 103 2.44 9.22 5.72
C PHE A 103 3.29 8.81 4.53
N SER A 104 4.46 9.40 4.40
CA SER A 104 5.37 9.29 3.26
C SER A 104 6.51 8.30 3.55
N TYR A 105 6.85 7.46 2.58
CA TYR A 105 7.86 6.42 2.67
C TYR A 105 9.04 6.81 1.77
N ASN A 106 10.12 7.33 2.37
CA ASN A 106 11.12 8.14 1.66
C ASN A 106 12.44 7.39 1.37
N GLU A 107 12.38 6.08 1.12
CA GLU A 107 13.54 5.18 0.94
C GLU A 107 14.44 5.03 2.19
N ASP A 108 14.56 6.05 3.05
CA ASP A 108 15.38 6.07 4.26
C ASP A 108 14.58 6.26 5.55
N THR A 109 13.39 6.86 5.46
CA THR A 109 12.58 7.29 6.61
C THR A 109 11.08 7.16 6.37
N LEU A 110 10.34 7.04 7.47
CA LEU A 110 8.91 7.30 7.53
C LEU A 110 8.72 8.77 7.94
N THR A 111 8.00 9.53 7.11
CA THR A 111 7.82 10.97 7.28
C THR A 111 6.36 11.34 7.25
N LEU A 112 5.90 11.99 8.32
CA LEU A 112 4.52 12.43 8.48
C LEU A 112 4.45 13.93 8.21
N VAL A 113 3.57 14.34 7.31
CA VAL A 113 3.42 15.72 6.86
C VAL A 113 1.96 16.14 6.98
N ASP A 114 1.70 17.24 7.70
CA ASP A 114 0.42 17.93 7.64
C ASP A 114 0.37 18.73 6.35
N VAL A 115 -0.51 18.36 5.44
CA VAL A 115 -0.70 19.00 4.14
C VAL A 115 -2.01 19.77 4.08
N THR A 116 -2.65 20.05 5.22
CA THR A 116 -3.96 20.74 5.26
C THR A 116 -3.90 22.08 4.53
N ASP A 117 -2.89 22.90 4.84
CA ASP A 117 -2.54 24.08 4.05
C ASP A 117 -1.55 23.66 2.95
N LYS A 118 -2.05 23.49 1.73
CA LYS A 118 -1.25 23.00 0.58
C LYS A 118 -0.12 23.95 0.19
N GLU A 119 -0.25 25.24 0.51
CA GLU A 119 0.81 26.23 0.25
C GLU A 119 1.92 26.19 1.31
N LYS A 120 1.64 25.61 2.49
CA LYS A 120 2.56 25.53 3.63
C LYS A 120 2.50 24.19 4.35
N PRO A 121 2.91 23.07 3.70
CA PRO A 121 2.98 21.80 4.38
C PRO A 121 3.95 21.83 5.57
N GLU A 122 3.57 21.19 6.67
CA GLU A 122 4.35 21.13 7.89
C GLU A 122 4.77 19.69 8.18
N MET A 123 6.08 19.43 8.22
CA MET A 123 6.61 18.13 8.67
C MET A 123 6.29 17.95 10.16
N ILE A 124 5.51 16.92 10.48
CA ILE A 124 5.13 16.54 11.85
C ILE A 124 6.25 15.71 12.48
N ALA A 125 6.73 14.71 11.75
CA ALA A 125 7.77 13.80 12.19
C ALA A 125 8.56 13.25 11.00
N ARG A 126 9.82 12.92 11.25
CA ARG A 126 10.71 12.19 10.36
C ARG A 126 11.45 11.18 11.20
N VAL A 127 11.17 9.90 10.98
CA VAL A 127 11.72 8.82 11.81
C VAL A 127 12.37 7.75 10.95
N GLY A 128 13.56 7.32 11.37
CA GLY A 128 14.24 6.16 10.81
C GLY A 128 14.20 4.99 11.78
N TYR A 129 14.74 3.85 11.34
CA TYR A 129 14.92 2.67 12.16
C TYR A 129 16.24 1.97 11.79
N ASN A 130 16.68 1.07 12.66
CA ASN A 130 17.93 0.36 12.47
C ASN A 130 17.88 -0.52 11.21
N ASN A 131 18.95 -0.45 10.42
CA ASN A 131 19.13 -1.26 9.21
C ASN A 131 18.10 -1.04 8.08
N SER A 132 17.47 0.13 8.04
CA SER A 132 16.71 0.57 6.86
C SER A 132 17.53 0.36 5.57
N ARG A 133 16.90 -0.21 4.53
CA ARG A 133 17.49 -0.39 3.20
C ARG A 133 16.75 0.40 2.14
N TYR A 134 15.42 0.31 2.15
CA TYR A 134 14.52 0.93 1.20
C TYR A 134 13.12 1.02 1.81
N VAL A 135 12.88 2.03 2.66
CA VAL A 135 11.54 2.32 3.21
C VAL A 135 10.59 2.55 2.05
N HIS A 136 9.73 1.55 1.78
CA HIS A 136 9.13 1.41 0.47
C HIS A 136 7.66 1.81 0.47
N GLN A 137 6.84 1.16 1.29
CA GLN A 137 5.41 1.42 1.37
C GLN A 137 4.85 1.01 2.75
N GLY A 138 3.73 1.62 3.12
CA GLY A 138 2.97 1.22 4.28
C GLY A 138 1.50 1.65 4.22
N TRP A 139 0.73 1.16 5.18
CA TRP A 139 -0.70 1.43 5.27
C TRP A 139 -1.20 1.45 6.72
N LEU A 140 -2.03 2.44 7.05
CA LEU A 140 -2.67 2.60 8.36
C LEU A 140 -3.74 1.55 8.61
N ASP A 141 -3.97 1.23 9.87
CA ASP A 141 -5.21 0.57 10.27
C ASP A 141 -6.41 1.53 10.22
N GLU A 142 -7.61 0.96 10.26
CA GLU A 142 -8.87 1.71 10.18
C GLU A 142 -9.05 2.73 11.31
N ARG A 143 -8.34 2.56 12.43
CA ARG A 143 -8.37 3.49 13.57
C ARG A 143 -7.28 4.57 13.50
N GLN A 144 -6.39 4.49 12.51
CA GLN A 144 -5.20 5.31 12.35
C GLN A 144 -4.35 5.36 13.63
N GLU A 145 -4.25 4.23 14.32
CA GLU A 145 -3.46 4.03 15.53
C GLU A 145 -2.14 3.34 15.22
N PHE A 146 -2.17 2.40 14.29
CA PHE A 146 -1.01 1.64 13.86
C PHE A 146 -0.81 1.74 12.35
N LEU A 147 0.46 1.71 11.95
CA LEU A 147 0.91 1.72 10.57
C LEU A 147 1.73 0.45 10.31
N TYR A 148 1.40 -0.27 9.24
CA TYR A 148 2.17 -1.42 8.77
C TYR A 148 3.08 -0.99 7.64
N LEU A 149 4.36 -1.32 7.71
CA LEU A 149 5.38 -0.80 6.79
C LEU A 149 6.32 -1.93 6.32
N ASN A 150 6.72 -1.89 5.06
CA ASN A 150 7.68 -2.80 4.42
C ASN A 150 9.00 -2.10 4.01
N ASP A 151 10.08 -2.87 3.90
CA ASP A 151 11.41 -2.40 3.50
C ASP A 151 11.98 -3.30 2.40
N GLU A 152 11.75 -2.91 1.15
CA GLU A 152 11.84 -3.76 -0.05
C GLU A 152 13.24 -4.37 -0.32
N LEU A 153 14.26 -3.95 0.42
CA LEU A 153 15.62 -4.43 0.26
C LEU A 153 16.20 -5.06 1.53
N ASP A 154 15.42 -5.18 2.61
CA ASP A 154 15.90 -5.67 3.88
C ASP A 154 16.08 -7.20 3.93
N GLU A 155 15.56 -7.95 2.96
CA GLU A 155 15.85 -9.39 2.86
C GLU A 155 17.16 -9.69 2.14
N ARG A 156 17.76 -8.66 1.54
CA ARG A 156 19.03 -8.77 0.85
C ARG A 156 20.20 -8.49 1.80
N GLY A 157 21.25 -9.30 1.66
CA GLY A 157 22.47 -9.10 2.44
C GLY A 157 22.29 -9.38 3.93
N TRP A 158 21.33 -10.24 4.27
CA TRP A 158 21.11 -10.79 5.61
C TRP A 158 22.41 -11.21 6.30
N LYS A 159 22.52 -10.89 7.59
CA LYS A 159 23.56 -11.41 8.48
C LYS A 159 22.91 -11.97 9.73
N GLU A 160 23.27 -13.20 10.07
CA GLU A 160 22.77 -13.90 11.26
C GLU A 160 22.98 -13.06 12.54
N GLY A 161 21.91 -12.90 13.33
CA GLY A 161 21.95 -12.22 14.63
C GLY A 161 21.70 -10.71 14.63
N ALA A 162 21.19 -10.12 13.53
CA ALA A 162 20.74 -8.73 13.54
C ALA A 162 19.45 -8.57 14.40
N PRO A 163 19.48 -7.82 15.53
CA PRO A 163 18.41 -7.85 16.54
C PRO A 163 17.09 -7.19 16.11
N GLU A 164 17.12 -6.33 15.09
CA GLU A 164 15.99 -5.56 14.55
C GLU A 164 16.22 -5.28 13.05
N GLY A 165 16.93 -6.18 12.37
CA GLY A 165 17.60 -5.88 11.10
C GLY A 165 17.23 -6.81 9.95
N PRO A 166 18.01 -6.74 8.85
CA PRO A 166 17.80 -7.52 7.65
C PRO A 166 17.54 -8.95 8.08
N SER A 167 16.49 -9.55 7.57
CA SER A 167 16.12 -10.95 7.81
C SER A 167 16.14 -11.64 6.46
N ASN A 168 16.59 -12.88 6.34
CA ASN A 168 16.37 -13.57 5.07
C ASN A 168 14.88 -13.86 4.83
N HIS A 169 14.01 -13.57 5.81
CA HIS A 169 12.57 -13.69 5.75
C HIS A 169 11.88 -12.35 5.49
N THR A 170 10.80 -12.40 4.70
CA THR A 170 9.90 -11.27 4.42
C THR A 170 9.43 -10.62 5.73
N ARG A 171 9.51 -9.30 5.83
CA ARG A 171 9.22 -8.57 7.07
C ARG A 171 8.05 -7.61 6.91
N THR A 172 7.33 -7.41 8.01
CA THR A 172 6.35 -6.32 8.13
C THR A 172 6.56 -5.63 9.46
N MET A 173 6.89 -4.35 9.42
CA MET A 173 7.05 -3.51 10.59
C MET A 173 5.71 -3.00 11.10
N ILE A 174 5.58 -2.92 12.41
CA ILE A 174 4.40 -2.38 13.10
C ILE A 174 4.82 -1.11 13.82
N TRP A 175 4.26 0.02 13.37
CA TRP A 175 4.51 1.35 13.92
C TRP A 175 3.30 1.82 14.73
N ASP A 176 3.55 2.27 15.95
CA ASP A 176 2.58 3.01 16.77
C ASP A 176 2.61 4.47 16.36
N VAL A 177 1.51 4.95 15.78
CA VAL A 177 1.33 6.32 15.30
C VAL A 177 0.26 7.07 16.10
N ARG A 178 -0.12 6.57 17.28
CA ARG A 178 -1.13 7.24 18.13
C ARG A 178 -0.72 8.65 18.58
N SER A 179 0.58 8.95 18.52
CA SER A 179 1.13 10.30 18.57
C SER A 179 1.90 10.55 17.27
N LEU A 180 1.35 11.38 16.37
CA LEU A 180 1.95 11.62 15.05
C LEU A 180 3.31 12.32 15.15
N SER A 181 3.55 13.09 16.22
CA SER A 181 4.85 13.72 16.47
C SER A 181 5.90 12.78 17.06
N GLU A 182 5.53 11.56 17.45
CA GLU A 182 6.46 10.55 17.98
C GLU A 182 6.11 9.13 17.48
N PRO A 183 6.15 8.84 16.16
CA PRO A 183 5.93 7.49 15.67
C PRO A 183 7.00 6.53 16.21
N LYS A 184 6.60 5.32 16.62
CA LYS A 184 7.51 4.34 17.24
C LYS A 184 7.38 2.99 16.55
N LEU A 185 8.50 2.43 16.09
CA LEU A 185 8.56 1.02 15.71
C LEU A 185 8.38 0.16 16.97
N VAL A 186 7.26 -0.55 17.06
CA VAL A 186 6.86 -1.31 18.25
C VAL A 186 6.88 -2.83 18.04
N GLY A 187 6.95 -3.29 16.80
CA GLY A 187 6.99 -4.72 16.49
C GLY A 187 7.43 -5.01 15.08
N ASN A 188 7.78 -6.27 14.85
CA ASN A 188 8.03 -6.83 13.53
C ASN A 188 7.31 -8.17 13.43
N TYR A 189 6.68 -8.41 12.31
CA TYR A 189 6.30 -9.74 11.84
C TYR A 189 7.35 -10.24 10.86
N PHE A 190 7.68 -11.52 10.95
CA PHE A 190 8.52 -12.20 9.98
C PHE A 190 7.75 -13.39 9.42
N SER A 191 7.63 -13.42 8.09
CA SER A 191 7.02 -14.54 7.38
C SER A 191 7.89 -15.79 7.48
N ARG A 192 7.30 -16.94 7.14
CA ARG A 192 8.08 -18.15 6.86
C ARG A 192 8.82 -18.07 5.52
N GLU A 193 8.33 -17.21 4.63
CA GLU A 193 8.87 -17.03 3.29
C GLU A 193 10.15 -16.20 3.31
N THR A 194 11.01 -16.47 2.35
CA THR A 194 12.28 -15.77 2.13
C THR A 194 12.23 -14.95 0.85
N SER A 195 11.14 -14.22 0.66
CA SER A 195 10.89 -13.33 -0.48
C SER A 195 11.09 -11.86 -0.08
N VAL A 196 11.17 -10.98 -1.07
CA VAL A 196 11.12 -9.54 -0.85
C VAL A 196 9.71 -9.13 -0.42
N ASP A 197 9.60 -8.37 0.66
CA ASP A 197 8.37 -7.66 1.05
C ASP A 197 8.04 -6.54 0.05
N HIS A 198 6.75 -6.22 -0.09
CA HIS A 198 6.31 -5.19 -1.03
C HIS A 198 4.90 -4.71 -0.64
N ASN A 199 4.22 -4.04 -1.57
CA ASN A 199 2.91 -3.40 -1.37
C ASN A 199 1.95 -4.19 -0.49
N LEU A 200 1.54 -3.55 0.60
CA LEU A 200 0.55 -4.03 1.55
C LEU A 200 -0.61 -3.04 1.71
N TYR A 201 -1.81 -3.56 1.93
CA TYR A 201 -3.01 -2.75 2.13
C TYR A 201 -3.83 -3.32 3.27
N VAL A 202 -4.31 -2.44 4.17
CA VAL A 202 -5.24 -2.84 5.24
C VAL A 202 -6.67 -2.71 4.74
N ASP A 203 -7.50 -3.73 5.01
CA ASP A 203 -8.95 -3.71 4.79
C ASP A 203 -9.63 -4.40 5.98
N GLY A 204 -10.14 -3.59 6.90
CA GLY A 204 -10.62 -4.05 8.20
C GLY A 204 -9.47 -4.57 9.07
N ARG A 205 -9.60 -5.79 9.61
CA ARG A 205 -8.55 -6.45 10.41
C ARG A 205 -7.56 -7.27 9.58
N LEU A 206 -7.48 -7.04 8.27
CA LEU A 206 -6.63 -7.83 7.39
C LEU A 206 -5.59 -6.96 6.70
N VAL A 207 -4.37 -7.48 6.60
CA VAL A 207 -3.30 -6.91 5.79
C VAL A 207 -3.10 -7.82 4.57
N PHE A 208 -3.26 -7.26 3.38
CA PHE A 208 -3.07 -7.95 2.10
C PHE A 208 -1.73 -7.53 1.51
N GLU A 209 -0.77 -8.45 1.49
CA GLU A 209 0.63 -8.18 1.11
C GLU A 209 0.96 -8.89 -0.20
N ALA A 210 1.48 -8.14 -1.18
CA ALA A 210 1.88 -8.65 -2.49
C ALA A 210 3.40 -8.87 -2.53
N ASN A 211 3.91 -9.87 -1.81
CA ASN A 211 5.34 -10.03 -1.52
C ASN A 211 6.10 -10.79 -2.62
N TYR A 212 6.19 -10.22 -3.82
CA TYR A 212 6.97 -10.78 -4.95
C TYR A 212 6.83 -12.30 -5.10
N CYS A 213 7.90 -13.05 -4.89
CA CYS A 213 7.96 -14.49 -5.08
C CYS A 213 7.08 -15.26 -4.09
N ALA A 214 6.80 -14.70 -2.91
CA ALA A 214 5.85 -15.27 -1.96
C ALA A 214 4.38 -15.12 -2.41
N GLY A 215 4.10 -14.34 -3.44
CA GLY A 215 2.75 -14.09 -3.93
C GLY A 215 1.89 -13.26 -2.98
N LEU A 216 0.58 -13.48 -3.00
CA LEU A 216 -0.34 -12.83 -2.06
C LEU A 216 -0.24 -13.51 -0.69
N ARG A 217 -0.01 -12.72 0.35
CA ARG A 217 -0.10 -13.12 1.75
C ARG A 217 -1.20 -12.31 2.44
N VAL A 218 -1.96 -12.96 3.31
CA VAL A 218 -3.09 -12.34 4.01
C VAL A 218 -2.89 -12.55 5.50
N MET A 219 -2.60 -11.46 6.20
CA MET A 219 -2.43 -11.46 7.65
C MET A 219 -3.71 -10.98 8.32
N GLU A 220 -4.03 -11.54 9.49
CA GLU A 220 -4.98 -10.98 10.45
C GLU A 220 -4.23 -10.18 11.50
N VAL A 221 -4.72 -8.96 11.74
CA VAL A 221 -4.31 -8.14 12.89
C VAL A 221 -4.98 -8.69 14.13
N GLN A 222 -4.17 -9.28 15.01
CA GLN A 222 -4.58 -9.77 16.31
C GLN A 222 -4.50 -8.64 17.33
N GLU A 223 -5.66 -8.19 17.80
CA GLU A 223 -5.81 -7.14 18.80
C GLU A 223 -6.36 -7.77 20.09
N ASP A 224 -5.47 -8.13 21.02
CA ASP A 224 -5.91 -8.71 22.30
C ASP A 224 -6.54 -7.67 23.25
N ASN A 225 -6.26 -6.37 23.05
CA ASN A 225 -6.85 -5.21 23.74
C ASN A 225 -6.37 -3.90 23.07
N ALA A 226 -7.16 -2.82 23.08
CA ALA A 226 -6.84 -1.52 22.48
C ALA A 226 -5.55 -0.85 23.01
N ASP A 227 -5.10 -1.23 24.21
CA ASP A 227 -3.87 -0.70 24.82
C ASP A 227 -2.60 -1.50 24.45
N LYS A 228 -2.72 -2.57 23.65
CA LYS A 228 -1.59 -3.44 23.30
C LYS A 228 -1.12 -3.21 21.86
N ILE A 229 0.18 -3.42 21.66
CA ILE A 229 0.79 -3.52 20.34
C ILE A 229 0.16 -4.73 19.61
N PRO A 230 -0.34 -4.56 18.38
CA PRO A 230 -0.94 -5.66 17.64
C PRO A 230 0.12 -6.67 17.21
N SER A 231 -0.33 -7.89 16.87
CA SER A 231 0.51 -8.89 16.21
C SER A 231 -0.16 -9.37 14.92
N LEU A 232 0.63 -9.89 13.98
CA LEU A 232 0.14 -10.39 12.70
C LEU A 232 0.17 -11.92 12.68
N GLU A 233 -0.91 -12.53 12.20
CA GLU A 233 -1.01 -13.96 11.96
C GLU A 233 -1.43 -14.23 10.51
N GLU A 234 -0.70 -15.09 9.79
CA GLU A 234 -1.08 -15.46 8.43
C GLU A 234 -2.35 -16.32 8.44
N VAL A 235 -3.40 -15.86 7.78
CA VAL A 235 -4.71 -16.54 7.66
C VAL A 235 -5.00 -17.05 6.26
N GLY A 236 -4.14 -16.74 5.30
CA GLY A 236 -4.22 -17.28 3.95
C GLY A 236 -3.12 -16.77 3.03
N PHE A 237 -2.92 -17.48 1.92
CA PHE A 237 -2.00 -17.09 0.88
C PHE A 237 -2.51 -17.55 -0.49
N PHE A 238 -1.97 -16.95 -1.55
CA PHE A 238 -2.10 -17.44 -2.91
C PHE A 238 -0.79 -17.19 -3.65
N ASP A 239 -0.12 -18.28 -3.99
CA ASP A 239 1.16 -18.25 -4.67
C ASP A 239 0.94 -18.02 -6.17
N VAL A 240 1.35 -16.84 -6.65
CA VAL A 240 1.32 -16.50 -8.08
C VAL A 240 2.60 -16.96 -8.78
N GLU A 241 3.68 -17.28 -8.05
CA GLU A 241 4.99 -17.60 -8.61
C GLU A 241 5.65 -18.81 -7.91
N PRO A 242 5.08 -20.02 -8.08
CA PRO A 242 5.49 -21.23 -7.33
C PRO A 242 6.90 -21.74 -7.64
N ASP A 243 7.55 -21.18 -8.66
CA ASP A 243 8.91 -21.51 -9.06
C ASP A 243 9.96 -20.59 -8.40
N CYS A 244 9.55 -19.73 -7.46
CA CYS A 244 10.43 -18.79 -6.76
C CYS A 244 10.17 -18.73 -5.24
N ASP A 245 11.24 -18.89 -4.46
CA ASP A 245 11.23 -18.82 -3.00
C ASP A 245 12.42 -18.00 -2.45
N THR A 246 12.95 -17.07 -3.26
CA THR A 246 14.13 -16.27 -2.92
C THR A 246 13.88 -14.77 -3.08
N PRO A 247 14.70 -13.88 -2.48
CA PRO A 247 14.49 -12.43 -2.53
C PRO A 247 14.74 -11.80 -3.93
N ARG A 248 13.85 -12.07 -4.89
CA ARG A 248 13.90 -11.58 -6.27
C ARG A 248 12.65 -10.75 -6.58
N PHE A 249 12.84 -9.72 -7.40
CA PHE A 249 11.76 -8.88 -7.93
C PHE A 249 11.01 -9.60 -9.06
N ARG A 250 10.19 -10.57 -8.69
CA ARG A 250 9.40 -11.44 -9.57
C ARG A 250 8.16 -11.89 -8.80
N GLY A 251 7.05 -12.14 -9.49
CA GLY A 251 5.83 -12.63 -8.86
C GLY A 251 4.82 -11.50 -8.62
N ALA A 252 4.23 -11.43 -7.44
CA ALA A 252 3.21 -10.45 -7.11
C ALA A 252 3.80 -9.03 -7.07
N TRP A 253 3.16 -8.08 -7.76
CA TRP A 253 3.53 -6.67 -7.78
C TRP A 253 2.63 -5.83 -6.88
N SER A 254 1.32 -6.04 -6.94
CA SER A 254 0.38 -5.35 -6.05
C SER A 254 -0.88 -6.17 -5.85
N SER A 255 -1.67 -5.81 -4.84
CA SER A 255 -2.99 -6.34 -4.59
C SER A 255 -4.01 -5.22 -4.39
N TYR A 256 -5.27 -5.46 -4.75
CA TYR A 256 -6.35 -4.52 -4.51
C TYR A 256 -7.48 -5.25 -3.78
N PRO A 257 -7.59 -5.08 -2.45
CA PRO A 257 -8.60 -5.78 -1.65
C PRO A 257 -9.95 -5.06 -1.60
N PHE A 258 -10.05 -3.80 -2.02
CA PHE A 258 -11.18 -2.91 -1.69
C PHE A 258 -12.46 -3.13 -2.51
N PHE A 259 -12.56 -4.18 -3.32
CA PHE A 259 -13.82 -4.45 -4.04
C PHE A 259 -14.94 -4.81 -3.06
N LYS A 260 -16.08 -4.12 -3.15
CA LYS A 260 -17.33 -4.42 -2.40
C LYS A 260 -17.81 -5.88 -2.50
N SER A 261 -17.41 -6.59 -3.56
CA SER A 261 -17.71 -8.02 -3.74
C SER A 261 -16.89 -8.96 -2.84
N GLY A 262 -15.91 -8.41 -2.10
CA GLY A 262 -14.91 -9.15 -1.33
C GLY A 262 -13.83 -9.82 -2.19
N ALA A 263 -13.84 -9.59 -3.50
CA ALA A 263 -12.78 -10.05 -4.39
C ALA A 263 -11.48 -9.28 -4.15
N VAL A 264 -10.34 -9.93 -4.39
CA VAL A 264 -9.01 -9.33 -4.32
C VAL A 264 -8.38 -9.49 -5.70
N ALA A 265 -8.04 -8.38 -6.35
CA ALA A 265 -7.19 -8.42 -7.54
C ALA A 265 -5.73 -8.52 -7.11
N VAL A 266 -4.94 -9.34 -7.79
CA VAL A 266 -3.49 -9.45 -7.58
C VAL A 266 -2.84 -9.37 -8.96
N THR A 267 -1.92 -8.43 -9.12
CA THR A 267 -1.11 -8.32 -10.33
C THR A 267 0.20 -9.04 -10.13
N SER A 268 0.62 -9.79 -11.14
CA SER A 268 1.93 -10.42 -11.22
C SER A 268 2.69 -9.88 -12.40
N MET A 269 3.98 -9.60 -12.20
CA MET A 269 4.87 -9.08 -13.25
C MET A 269 4.94 -10.03 -14.45
N GLU A 270 5.02 -11.35 -14.18
CA GLU A 270 5.15 -12.37 -15.22
C GLU A 270 3.82 -12.97 -15.68
N ARG A 271 2.83 -13.06 -14.79
CA ARG A 271 1.63 -13.90 -15.02
C ARG A 271 0.33 -13.12 -15.12
N GLY A 272 0.38 -11.79 -15.05
CA GLY A 272 -0.76 -10.91 -15.29
C GLY A 272 -1.72 -10.82 -14.08
N LEU A 273 -3.02 -10.76 -14.34
CA LEU A 273 -4.03 -10.49 -13.31
C LEU A 273 -4.69 -11.78 -12.78
N PHE A 274 -4.72 -11.90 -11.46
CA PHE A 274 -5.51 -12.90 -10.73
C PHE A 274 -6.65 -12.20 -9.97
N VAL A 275 -7.86 -12.75 -10.03
CA VAL A 275 -9.00 -12.27 -9.24
C VAL A 275 -9.43 -13.36 -8.27
N LEU A 276 -9.14 -13.14 -7.00
CA LEU A 276 -9.26 -14.12 -5.93
C LEU A 276 -10.47 -13.80 -5.05
N ARG A 277 -11.01 -14.83 -4.41
CA ARG A 277 -12.01 -14.68 -3.34
C ARG A 277 -11.50 -15.37 -2.08
N PRO A 278 -10.95 -14.64 -1.10
CA PRO A 278 -10.48 -15.20 0.15
C PRO A 278 -11.59 -15.96 0.90
N ARG A 279 -11.29 -17.18 1.36
CA ARG A 279 -12.21 -17.99 2.17
C ARG A 279 -11.99 -17.72 3.65
N LEU A 280 -12.41 -16.54 4.09
CA LEU A 280 -12.19 -16.05 5.45
C LEU A 280 -13.28 -16.53 6.42
N SER A 281 -12.95 -16.52 7.71
CA SER A 281 -13.92 -16.75 8.79
C SER A 281 -15.10 -15.77 8.73
N ALA A 282 -16.21 -16.08 9.41
CA ALA A 282 -17.36 -15.18 9.45
C ALA A 282 -17.06 -13.84 10.15
N SER A 283 -16.20 -13.84 11.18
CA SER A 283 -15.78 -12.63 11.89
C SER A 283 -14.94 -11.71 11.00
N LEU A 284 -13.97 -12.26 10.27
CA LEU A 284 -13.13 -11.50 9.35
C LEU A 284 -13.92 -10.88 8.20
N ARG A 285 -14.86 -11.61 7.62
CA ARG A 285 -15.75 -11.05 6.58
C ARG A 285 -16.60 -9.90 7.11
N ARG A 286 -17.08 -9.98 8.34
CA ARG A 286 -17.85 -8.90 8.98
C ARG A 286 -17.00 -7.66 9.20
N SER A 287 -15.79 -7.84 9.74
CA SER A 287 -14.86 -6.73 9.97
C SER A 287 -14.56 -5.94 8.69
N ARG A 288 -14.34 -6.63 7.56
CA ARG A 288 -14.20 -5.94 6.27
C ARG A 288 -15.46 -5.14 5.92
N LEU A 289 -16.64 -5.74 6.02
CA LEU A 289 -17.89 -5.03 5.71
C LEU A 289 -18.12 -3.80 6.58
N GLU A 290 -17.72 -3.83 7.86
CA GLU A 290 -17.83 -2.70 8.78
C GLU A 290 -16.87 -1.57 8.43
N ALA A 291 -15.68 -1.86 7.88
CA ALA A 291 -14.74 -0.84 7.41
C ALA A 291 -15.24 -0.06 6.18
N HIS A 292 -16.11 -0.66 5.37
CA HIS A 292 -16.68 -0.04 4.16
C HIS A 292 -18.05 0.63 4.38
N ALA A 293 -18.56 0.69 5.62
CA ALA A 293 -19.92 1.12 5.95
C ALA A 293 -19.99 2.55 6.48
#